data_AF-A0A7X6WED5-F1
#
_entry.id   AF-A0A7X6WED5-F1
#
_cell.length_a   1.000
_cell.length_b   1.000
_cell.length_c   1.000
_cell.angle_alpha   90.00
_cell.angle_beta   90.00
_cell.angle_gamma   90.00
#
_symmetry.space_group_name_H-M   'P 1'
#
loop_
_entity.id
_entity.type
_entity.pdbx_description
1 polymer ?
#
loop_
_entity_poly.entity_id
_entity_poly.type
_entity_poly.pdbx_seq_one_letter_code
_entity_poly.pdbx_strand_id
1 'polypeptide(L)'
;MKKSFLIIILLLSLVLSACTASISKDSLNLMDDIQGSNLSPIDISKSNKQVLNKKEAIMDFSLKLFNENFEGENILISPLSIVSALGMVTNGAKDNTLSEMEEVLNSDIQGLNDYLKAYSSYLPSDEAYKVSLANSIWFKDE
;
A
#
# COMPACT_ATOMS: atom_id res chain seq x y z
N MET A 1 -59.87 -21.60 -5.40
CA MET A 1 -58.90 -20.76 -6.16
C MET A 1 -58.25 -19.68 -5.30
N LYS A 2 -59.00 -18.79 -4.62
CA LYS A 2 -58.42 -17.68 -3.82
C LYS A 2 -57.48 -18.12 -2.66
N LYS A 3 -57.78 -19.22 -1.95
CA LYS A 3 -56.95 -19.73 -0.85
C LYS A 3 -55.64 -20.39 -1.31
N SER A 4 -55.66 -21.08 -2.44
CA SER A 4 -54.46 -21.71 -3.02
C SER A 4 -53.52 -20.65 -3.63
N PHE A 5 -54.07 -19.58 -4.21
CA PHE A 5 -53.28 -18.45 -4.70
C PHE A 5 -52.58 -17.68 -3.56
N LEU A 6 -53.25 -17.52 -2.41
CA LEU A 6 -52.66 -16.88 -1.22
C LEU A 6 -51.51 -17.69 -0.62
N ILE A 7 -51.63 -19.03 -0.63
CA ILE A 7 -50.56 -19.94 -0.15
C ILE A 7 -49.34 -19.87 -1.08
N ILE A 8 -49.55 -19.80 -2.39
CA ILE A 8 -48.46 -19.68 -3.37
C ILE A 8 -47.73 -18.34 -3.21
N ILE A 9 -48.44 -17.24 -3.00
CA ILE A 9 -47.81 -15.92 -2.75
C ILE A 9 -47.00 -15.93 -1.45
N LEU A 10 -47.51 -16.56 -0.38
CA LEU A 10 -46.80 -16.67 0.89
C LEU A 10 -45.53 -17.52 0.76
N LEU A 11 -45.59 -18.65 0.06
CA LEU A 11 -44.43 -19.49 -0.23
C LEU A 11 -43.41 -18.77 -1.11
N LEU A 12 -43.85 -18.00 -2.11
CA LEU A 12 -42.95 -17.25 -2.99
C LEU A 12 -42.20 -16.16 -2.19
N SER A 13 -42.86 -15.52 -1.23
CA SER A 13 -42.24 -14.49 -0.38
C SER A 13 -41.13 -15.02 0.53
N LEU A 14 -41.21 -16.29 0.98
CA LEU A 14 -40.15 -16.90 1.80
C LEU A 14 -38.88 -17.24 1.00
N VAL A 15 -39.00 -17.47 -0.32
CA VAL A 15 -37.86 -17.87 -1.15
C VAL A 15 -37.00 -16.67 -1.57
N LEU A 16 -37.59 -15.46 -1.67
CA LEU A 16 -36.84 -14.25 -2.05
C LEU A 16 -35.92 -13.69 -0.95
N SER A 17 -36.11 -14.05 0.32
CA SER A 17 -35.24 -13.60 1.42
C SER A 17 -33.89 -14.33 1.50
N ALA A 18 -33.68 -15.39 0.71
CA ALA A 18 -32.43 -16.15 0.70
C ALA A 18 -31.33 -15.51 -0.16
N CYS A 19 -31.65 -14.52 -1.00
CA CYS A 19 -30.68 -13.85 -1.86
C CYS A 19 -30.05 -12.58 -1.24
N THR A 20 -30.43 -12.21 -0.01
CA THR A 20 -29.89 -11.05 0.71
C THR A 20 -28.88 -11.43 1.78
N ALA A 21 -28.37 -12.67 1.79
CA ALA A 21 -27.20 -13.00 2.57
C ALA A 21 -26.02 -12.18 2.00
N SER A 22 -25.77 -11.02 2.60
CA SER A 22 -24.53 -10.29 2.43
C SER A 22 -23.41 -11.26 2.81
N ILE A 23 -22.64 -11.71 1.82
CA ILE A 23 -21.34 -12.29 2.10
C ILE A 23 -20.56 -11.16 2.73
N SER A 24 -20.45 -11.17 4.05
CA SER A 24 -19.50 -10.37 4.80
C SER A 24 -18.12 -10.88 4.37
N LYS A 25 -17.64 -10.29 3.27
CA LYS A 25 -16.28 -10.45 2.79
C LYS A 25 -15.42 -9.54 3.68
N ASP A 26 -15.43 -9.82 4.98
CA ASP A 26 -14.57 -9.16 5.94
C ASP A 26 -13.15 -9.54 5.54
N SER A 27 -12.45 -8.61 4.89
CA SER A 27 -11.03 -8.77 4.64
C SER A 27 -10.35 -8.83 5.99
N LEU A 28 -9.71 -9.96 6.31
CA LEU A 28 -8.92 -10.09 7.53
C LEU A 28 -7.83 -9.00 7.52
N ASN A 29 -7.90 -8.07 8.47
CA ASN A 29 -6.84 -7.09 8.64
C ASN A 29 -5.70 -7.75 9.42
N LEU A 30 -4.67 -8.18 8.71
CA LEU A 30 -3.47 -8.79 9.31
C LEU A 30 -2.68 -7.87 10.25
N MET A 31 -3.03 -6.58 10.30
CA MET A 31 -2.36 -5.59 11.15
C MET A 31 -3.12 -5.33 12.46
N ASP A 32 -4.29 -5.94 12.71
CA ASP A 32 -5.15 -5.63 13.87
C ASP A 32 -4.43 -5.79 15.22
N ASP A 33 -3.52 -6.78 15.33
CA ASP A 33 -2.77 -7.07 16.56
C ASP A 33 -1.37 -6.45 16.60
N ILE A 34 -0.98 -5.71 15.55
CA ILE A 34 0.37 -5.13 15.46
C ILE A 34 0.36 -3.72 16.06
N GLN A 35 1.01 -3.56 17.22
CA GLN A 35 1.30 -2.24 17.76
C GLN A 35 2.35 -1.55 16.89
N GLY A 36 1.98 -0.42 16.28
CA GLY A 36 2.91 0.42 15.54
C GLY A 36 4.07 0.88 16.43
N SER A 37 5.28 0.89 15.89
CA SER A 37 6.45 1.42 16.59
C SER A 37 6.28 2.91 16.87
N ASN A 38 6.59 3.33 18.10
CA ASN A 38 6.72 4.74 18.46
C ASN A 38 8.01 5.28 17.82
N LEU A 39 7.93 5.67 16.56
CA LEU A 39 9.06 6.27 15.85
C LEU A 39 9.25 7.72 16.31
N SER A 40 10.48 8.07 16.67
CA SER A 40 10.85 9.48 16.81
C SER A 40 10.59 10.18 15.48
N PRO A 41 9.84 11.29 15.44
CA PRO A 41 9.55 11.97 14.19
C PRO A 41 10.85 12.36 13.48
N ILE A 42 11.10 11.76 12.31
CA ILE A 42 12.16 12.24 11.43
C ILE A 42 11.63 13.52 10.80
N ASP A 43 12.23 14.64 11.15
CA ASP A 43 11.95 15.91 10.50
C ASP A 43 12.64 15.94 9.13
N ILE A 44 11.91 15.47 8.11
CA ILE A 44 12.43 15.44 6.74
C ILE A 44 12.56 16.84 6.11
N SER A 45 12.06 17.88 6.77
CA SER A 45 12.33 19.27 6.36
C SER A 45 13.76 19.72 6.69
N LYS A 46 14.43 19.03 7.62
CA LYS A 46 15.81 19.31 8.00
C LYS A 46 16.78 18.49 7.14
N SER A 47 17.74 19.19 6.55
CA SER A 47 18.85 18.59 5.79
C SER A 47 19.94 18.04 6.71
N ASN A 48 19.64 16.98 7.46
CA ASN A 48 20.67 16.19 8.14
C ASN A 48 21.22 15.10 7.21
N LYS A 49 22.43 14.59 7.49
CA LYS A 49 23.12 13.64 6.60
C LYS A 49 22.32 12.36 6.34
N GLN A 50 21.62 11.82 7.32
CA GLN A 50 20.82 10.60 7.12
C GLN A 50 19.62 10.86 6.20
N VAL A 51 18.87 11.94 6.44
CA VAL A 51 17.73 12.36 5.61
C VAL A 51 18.18 12.67 4.18
N LEU A 52 19.31 13.34 4.01
CA LEU A 52 19.89 13.63 2.70
C LEU A 52 20.24 12.34 1.96
N ASN A 53 20.92 11.39 2.60
CA ASN A 53 21.26 10.12 1.99
C ASN A 53 20.02 9.35 1.50
N LYS A 54 18.92 9.33 2.28
CA LYS A 54 17.67 8.64 1.87
C LYS A 54 16.95 9.35 0.72
N LYS A 55 16.91 10.68 0.78
CA LYS A 55 16.37 11.50 -0.32
C LYS A 55 17.13 11.25 -1.63
N GLU A 56 18.46 11.22 -1.56
CA GLU A 56 19.34 10.97 -2.70
C GLU A 56 19.15 9.55 -3.25
N ALA A 57 19.07 8.54 -2.38
CA ALA A 57 18.81 7.15 -2.78
C ALA A 57 17.48 7.00 -3.55
N ILE A 58 16.39 7.56 -3.01
CA ILE A 58 15.08 7.51 -3.67
C ILE A 58 15.10 8.27 -5.00
N MET A 59 15.78 9.41 -5.06
CA MET A 59 15.91 10.21 -6.29
C MET A 59 16.71 9.47 -7.37
N ASP A 60 17.83 8.84 -7.01
CA ASP A 60 18.64 8.03 -7.91
C ASP A 60 17.86 6.82 -8.45
N PHE A 61 17.18 6.08 -7.55
CA PHE A 61 16.27 5.00 -7.95
C PHE A 61 15.18 5.51 -8.91
N SER A 62 14.57 6.66 -8.61
CA SER A 62 13.49 7.24 -9.42
C SER A 62 13.95 7.59 -10.84
N LEU A 63 15.14 8.16 -10.98
CA LEU A 63 15.71 8.54 -12.28
C LEU A 63 16.12 7.32 -13.09
N LYS A 64 16.74 6.32 -12.45
CA LYS A 64 17.06 5.03 -13.10
C LYS A 64 15.79 4.35 -13.59
N LEU A 65 14.78 4.22 -12.72
CA LEU A 65 13.50 3.63 -13.08
C LEU A 65 12.83 4.36 -14.26
N PHE A 66 12.84 5.69 -14.26
CA PHE A 66 12.28 6.48 -15.36
C PHE A 66 13.03 6.22 -16.67
N ASN A 67 14.36 6.26 -16.65
CA ASN A 67 15.19 6.05 -17.83
C ASN A 67 15.03 4.65 -18.43
N GLU A 68 14.95 3.61 -17.60
CA GLU A 68 14.76 2.22 -18.05
C GLU A 68 13.38 1.98 -18.69
N ASN A 69 12.38 2.82 -18.38
CA ASN A 69 11.00 2.66 -18.89
C ASN A 69 10.63 3.69 -19.97
N PHE A 70 11.53 4.61 -20.33
CA PHE A 70 11.23 5.66 -21.29
C PHE A 70 11.59 5.25 -22.72
N GLU A 71 10.58 4.97 -23.53
CA GLU A 71 10.72 4.54 -24.94
C GLU A 71 10.42 5.67 -25.95
N GLY A 72 10.38 6.93 -25.51
CA GLY A 72 10.04 8.07 -26.37
C GLY A 72 8.53 8.36 -26.47
N GLU A 73 7.70 7.61 -25.73
CA GLU A 73 6.27 7.85 -25.57
C GLU A 73 5.94 8.44 -24.19
N ASN A 74 4.68 8.83 -23.99
CA ASN A 74 4.23 9.35 -22.71
C ASN A 74 4.22 8.24 -21.64
N ILE A 75 4.95 8.47 -20.56
CA ILE A 75 4.95 7.59 -19.38
C ILE A 75 4.52 8.36 -18.13
N LEU A 76 3.79 7.68 -17.25
CA LEU A 76 3.43 8.18 -15.93
C LEU A 76 3.71 7.08 -14.91
N ILE A 77 4.72 7.31 -14.08
CA ILE A 77 5.09 6.43 -12.99
C ILE A 77 5.15 7.23 -11.69
N SER A 78 4.84 6.58 -10.56
CA SER A 78 5.04 7.14 -9.23
C SER A 78 6.17 6.38 -8.54
N PRO A 79 7.42 6.85 -8.64
CA PRO A 79 8.55 6.21 -7.97
C PRO A 79 8.35 6.08 -6.46
N LEU A 80 7.71 7.06 -5.82
CA LEU A 80 7.35 7.00 -4.40
C LEU A 80 6.46 5.80 -4.08
N SER A 81 5.46 5.51 -4.92
CA SER A 81 4.59 4.34 -4.73
C SER A 81 5.38 3.05 -4.85
N ILE A 82 6.26 2.96 -5.86
CA ILE A 82 7.06 1.76 -6.14
C ILE A 82 8.07 1.51 -5.01
N VAL A 83 8.81 2.53 -4.57
CA VAL A 83 9.74 2.41 -3.44
C VAL A 83 8.99 2.03 -2.16
N SER A 84 7.79 2.57 -1.93
CA SER A 84 6.98 2.20 -0.76
C SER A 84 6.53 0.75 -0.80
N ALA A 85 6.08 0.26 -1.96
CA ALA A 85 5.70 -1.14 -2.14
C ALA A 85 6.91 -2.09 -1.98
N LEU A 86 8.04 -1.76 -2.61
CA LEU A 86 9.27 -2.53 -2.49
C LEU A 86 9.78 -2.54 -1.05
N GLY A 87 9.78 -1.40 -0.36
CA GLY A 87 10.12 -1.33 1.05
C GLY A 87 9.27 -2.27 1.91
N MET A 88 7.95 -2.32 1.71
CA MET A 88 7.10 -3.30 2.43
C MET A 88 7.50 -4.75 2.13
N VAL A 89 7.87 -5.08 0.89
CA VAL A 89 8.32 -6.43 0.51
C VAL A 89 9.71 -6.74 1.08
N THR A 90 10.64 -5.79 1.07
CA THR A 90 12.02 -5.96 1.59
C THR A 90 12.02 -6.30 3.07
N ASN A 91 11.05 -5.81 3.85
CA ASN A 91 10.90 -6.19 5.26
C ASN A 91 10.69 -7.70 5.48
N GLY A 92 10.18 -8.43 4.48
CA GLY A 92 10.05 -9.89 4.52
C GLY A 92 11.25 -10.66 3.96
N ALA A 93 12.22 -9.97 3.35
CA ALA A 93 13.38 -10.59 2.71
C ALA A 93 14.48 -10.93 3.73
N LYS A 94 15.33 -11.90 3.37
CA LYS A 94 16.51 -12.33 4.16
C LYS A 94 17.69 -12.63 3.24
N ASP A 95 18.89 -12.68 3.83
CA ASP A 95 20.14 -13.09 3.19
C ASP A 95 20.35 -12.39 1.83
N ASN A 96 20.67 -13.13 0.77
CA ASN A 96 20.95 -12.56 -0.55
C ASN A 96 19.78 -11.73 -1.10
N THR A 97 18.53 -12.16 -0.87
CA THR A 97 17.35 -11.41 -1.34
C THR A 97 17.27 -10.05 -0.66
N LEU A 98 17.57 -9.98 0.64
CA LEU A 98 17.62 -8.70 1.35
C LEU A 98 18.75 -7.82 0.79
N SER A 99 19.94 -8.38 0.60
CA SER A 99 21.10 -7.63 0.09
C SER A 99 20.86 -7.04 -1.30
N GLU A 100 20.29 -7.82 -2.23
CA GLU A 100 19.97 -7.34 -3.58
C GLU A 100 18.89 -6.24 -3.56
N MET A 101 17.88 -6.37 -2.68
CA MET A 101 16.84 -5.35 -2.54
C MET A 101 17.39 -4.04 -1.96
N GLU A 102 18.26 -4.10 -0.95
CA GLU A 102 18.91 -2.92 -0.37
C GLU A 102 19.86 -2.24 -1.37
N GLU A 103 20.54 -3.02 -2.22
CA GLU A 103 21.38 -2.50 -3.31
C GLU A 103 20.55 -1.74 -4.35
N VAL A 104 19.45 -2.33 -4.84
CA VAL A 104 18.56 -1.69 -5.81
C VAL A 104 17.93 -0.41 -5.25
N LEU A 105 17.51 -0.42 -3.98
CA LEU A 105 16.92 0.73 -3.31
C LEU A 105 17.97 1.74 -2.82
N ASN A 106 19.26 1.40 -2.93
CA ASN A 106 20.40 2.18 -2.45
C ASN A 106 20.23 2.65 -0.99
N SER A 107 19.67 1.78 -0.15
CA SER A 107 19.34 2.10 1.24
C SER A 107 19.18 0.85 2.09
N ASP A 108 19.66 0.90 3.34
CA ASP A 108 19.24 -0.06 4.35
C ASP A 108 17.72 0.03 4.60
N ILE A 109 17.11 -1.12 4.90
CA ILE A 109 15.65 -1.23 5.03
C ILE A 109 15.09 -0.45 6.22
N GLN A 110 15.79 -0.44 7.35
CA GLN A 110 15.32 0.26 8.56
C GLN A 110 15.23 1.76 8.32
N GLY A 111 16.30 2.38 7.83
CA GLY A 111 16.32 3.81 7.53
C GLY A 111 15.39 4.19 6.38
N LEU A 112 15.16 3.28 5.43
CA LEU A 112 14.17 3.51 4.37
C LEU A 112 12.74 3.54 4.94
N ASN A 113 12.38 2.57 5.79
CA ASN A 113 11.08 2.53 6.45
C ASN A 113 10.82 3.79 7.27
N ASP A 114 11.80 4.21 8.08
CA ASP A 114 11.66 5.39 8.93
C ASP A 114 11.47 6.66 8.08
N TYR A 115 12.25 6.78 7.00
CA TYR A 115 12.13 7.88 6.05
C TYR A 115 10.78 7.90 5.34
N LEU A 116 10.31 6.76 4.79
CA LEU A 116 9.04 6.68 4.07
C LEU A 116 7.84 6.91 4.98
N LYS A 117 7.90 6.42 6.23
CA LYS A 117 6.88 6.70 7.23
C LYS A 117 6.80 8.19 7.53
N ALA A 118 7.94 8.85 7.75
CA ALA A 118 7.97 10.29 7.92
C ALA A 118 7.50 11.02 6.65
N TYR A 119 7.96 10.62 5.46
CA TYR A 119 7.56 11.23 4.20
C TYR A 119 6.05 11.17 3.98
N SER A 120 5.40 10.04 4.34
CA SER A 120 3.95 9.88 4.23
C SER A 120 3.16 10.91 5.06
N SER A 121 3.70 11.38 6.20
CA SER A 121 3.03 12.41 7.02
C SER A 121 3.22 13.83 6.48
N TYR A 122 4.13 14.04 5.53
CA TYR A 122 4.34 15.32 4.85
C TYR A 122 3.62 15.39 3.50
N LEU A 123 2.97 14.31 3.06
CA LEU A 123 2.19 14.33 1.82
C LEU A 123 1.02 15.32 1.93
N PRO A 124 0.79 16.17 0.92
CA PRO A 124 -0.34 17.09 0.95
C PRO A 124 -1.68 16.38 1.08
N SER A 125 -2.53 16.87 1.98
CA SER A 125 -3.88 16.36 2.17
C SER A 125 -4.88 17.49 2.46
N ASP A 126 -4.72 18.60 1.74
CA ASP A 126 -5.62 19.75 1.78
C ASP A 126 -6.79 19.58 0.79
N GLU A 127 -7.82 20.42 0.89
CA GLU A 127 -8.93 20.45 -0.07
C GLU A 127 -8.48 20.87 -1.47
N ALA A 128 -7.53 21.82 -1.56
CA ALA A 128 -7.08 22.36 -2.84
C ALA A 128 -6.16 21.39 -3.61
N TYR A 129 -5.35 20.60 -2.91
CA TYR A 129 -4.47 19.60 -3.51
C TYR A 129 -4.17 18.48 -2.52
N LYS A 130 -4.35 17.25 -3.01
CA LYS A 130 -4.19 16.03 -2.24
C LYS A 130 -3.33 15.03 -3.00
N VAL A 131 -2.34 14.48 -2.31
CA VAL A 131 -1.53 13.36 -2.80
C VAL A 131 -1.88 12.14 -1.96
N SER A 132 -2.33 11.07 -2.62
CA SER A 132 -2.70 9.82 -1.94
C SER A 132 -1.67 8.75 -2.27
N LEU A 133 -1.19 8.05 -1.25
CA LEU A 133 -0.30 6.89 -1.37
C LEU A 133 -1.07 5.65 -0.92
N ALA A 134 -1.27 4.70 -1.83
CA ALA A 134 -2.05 3.49 -1.56
C ALA A 134 -1.30 2.26 -2.10
N ASN A 135 -0.60 1.56 -1.20
CA ASN A 135 0.07 0.29 -1.51
C ASN A 135 -0.55 -0.82 -0.65
N SER A 136 -0.65 -2.03 -1.21
CA SER A 136 -1.20 -3.21 -0.54
C SER A 136 -0.45 -4.47 -0.95
N ILE A 137 -0.41 -5.47 -0.08
CA ILE A 137 0.14 -6.81 -0.35
C ILE A 137 -1.01 -7.80 -0.27
N TRP A 138 -1.13 -8.66 -1.27
CA TRP A 138 -2.14 -9.71 -1.36
C TRP A 138 -1.44 -11.05 -1.39
N PHE A 139 -1.85 -11.97 -0.52
CA PHE A 139 -1.36 -13.34 -0.48
C PHE A 139 -2.55 -14.28 -0.73
N LYS A 140 -2.24 -15.50 -1.18
CA LYS A 140 -3.25 -16.52 -1.41
C LYS A 140 -3.64 -17.13 -0.06
N ASP A 141 -4.95 -17.19 0.22
CA ASP A 141 -5.47 -18.06 1.28
C ASP A 141 -5.12 -19.53 0.97
N GLU A 142 -5.00 -20.38 1.99
CA GLU A 142 -4.66 -21.81 1.81
C GLU A 142 -5.61 -22.53 0.83
#